data_AF-A0A0C9XR93-F1
#
_entry.id   AF-A0A0C9XR93-F1
#
_cell.length_a   1.000
_cell.length_b   1.000
_cell.length_c   1.000
_cell.angle_alpha   90.00
_cell.angle_beta   90.00
_cell.angle_gamma   90.00
#
_symmetry.space_group_name_H-M   'P 1'
#
loop_
_entity.id
_entity.type
_entity.pdbx_description
1 polymer ?
#
loop_
_entity_poly.entity_id
_entity_poly.type
_entity_poly.pdbx_seq_one_letter_code
_entity_poly.pdbx_strand_id
1 'polypeptide(L)'
;MITSITRLTLLLLISFAHAALSAFTKTTRSGNDYVELNTAGTWCYYPGTNTNIDVACVGKQAEFGPVIDAHISQGVSISYYGADIQRLGGAEYPIKTTGGKVYLCLSGRGGDKTYQTECEITTADNRFGGLSRCALAVSQKTVTDECYVPGVAPTHANATSTATGTAAPAPANSAPGVAGTGTRTAESAGSTSTGTASTLNSASATYKSVALELGLTTLVFVFLLVN
;
A
#
# COMPACT_ATOMS: atom_id res chain seq x y z
N MET A 1 -38.11 -38.11 -11.18
CA MET A 1 -37.54 -37.52 -9.94
C MET A 1 -36.06 -37.11 -10.08
N ILE A 2 -35.22 -37.82 -10.84
CA ILE A 2 -33.77 -37.53 -10.94
C ILE A 2 -33.45 -36.19 -11.65
N THR A 3 -34.28 -35.74 -12.59
CA THR A 3 -34.10 -34.47 -13.33
C THR A 3 -34.35 -33.20 -12.52
N SER A 4 -35.01 -33.31 -11.36
CA SER A 4 -35.33 -32.13 -10.53
C SER A 4 -34.18 -31.75 -9.60
N ILE A 5 -33.32 -32.70 -9.23
CA ILE A 5 -32.19 -32.48 -8.32
C ILE A 5 -31.03 -31.78 -9.05
N THR A 6 -30.78 -32.12 -10.31
CA THR A 6 -29.72 -31.51 -11.14
C THR A 6 -29.99 -30.06 -11.53
N ARG A 7 -31.26 -29.65 -11.68
CA ARG A 7 -31.59 -28.24 -11.92
C ARG A 7 -31.42 -27.37 -10.67
N LEU A 8 -31.66 -27.94 -9.48
CA LEU A 8 -31.50 -27.22 -8.22
C LEU A 8 -30.03 -27.00 -7.88
N THR A 9 -29.14 -27.97 -8.12
CA THR A 9 -27.70 -27.82 -7.90
C THR A 9 -27.03 -26.82 -8.86
N LEU A 10 -27.47 -26.74 -10.12
CA LEU A 10 -26.95 -25.77 -11.08
C LEU A 10 -27.35 -24.33 -10.72
N LEU A 11 -28.61 -24.11 -10.30
CA LEU A 11 -29.08 -22.81 -9.80
C LEU A 11 -28.34 -22.39 -8.52
N LEU A 12 -28.02 -23.34 -7.64
CA LEU A 12 -27.23 -23.09 -6.42
C LEU A 12 -25.79 -22.66 -6.76
N LEU A 13 -25.12 -23.33 -7.70
CA LEU A 13 -23.75 -22.97 -8.14
C LEU A 13 -23.69 -21.58 -8.81
N ILE A 14 -24.69 -21.22 -9.61
CA ILE A 14 -24.79 -19.88 -10.24
C ILE A 14 -25.08 -18.80 -9.19
N SER A 15 -25.76 -19.15 -8.09
CA SER A 15 -25.98 -18.27 -6.93
C SER A 15 -24.85 -18.32 -5.88
N PHE A 16 -23.73 -19.00 -6.13
CA PHE A 16 -22.47 -18.73 -5.42
C PHE A 16 -21.47 -17.92 -6.25
N ALA A 17 -21.76 -17.72 -7.54
CA ALA A 17 -21.10 -16.73 -8.38
C ALA A 17 -21.63 -15.30 -8.14
N HIS A 18 -22.38 -15.07 -7.06
CA HIS A 18 -22.79 -13.73 -6.64
C HIS A 18 -21.55 -12.87 -6.49
N ALA A 19 -21.36 -12.01 -7.50
CA ALA A 19 -20.63 -10.76 -7.49
C ALA A 19 -19.81 -10.56 -6.21
N ALA A 20 -18.56 -11.03 -6.24
CA ALA A 20 -17.52 -10.35 -5.48
C ALA A 20 -17.55 -8.91 -5.98
N LEU A 21 -18.30 -8.07 -5.26
CA LEU A 21 -18.38 -6.64 -5.49
C LEU A 21 -16.99 -6.12 -5.19
N SER A 22 -16.14 -6.10 -6.22
CA SER A 22 -14.79 -5.59 -6.05
C SER A 22 -14.85 -4.08 -5.87
N ALA A 23 -14.01 -3.54 -5.00
CA ALA A 23 -13.86 -2.10 -4.87
C ALA A 23 -13.40 -1.51 -6.21
N PHE A 24 -12.46 -2.17 -6.88
CA PHE A 24 -12.03 -1.83 -8.22
C PHE A 24 -12.66 -2.77 -9.25
N THR A 25 -13.52 -2.24 -10.10
CA THR A 25 -14.15 -2.93 -11.24
C THR A 25 -13.75 -2.32 -12.58
N LYS A 26 -13.10 -1.16 -12.57
CA LYS A 26 -12.60 -0.47 -13.76
C LYS A 26 -11.31 0.27 -13.47
N THR A 27 -10.52 0.53 -14.51
CA THR A 27 -9.38 1.42 -14.42
C THR A 27 -9.81 2.75 -13.82
N THR A 28 -9.18 3.12 -12.72
CA THR A 28 -9.47 4.34 -11.97
C THR A 28 -8.22 5.20 -11.97
N ARG A 29 -8.39 6.52 -12.08
CA ARG A 29 -7.28 7.48 -12.16
C ARG A 29 -7.50 8.62 -11.19
N SER A 30 -6.43 9.06 -10.54
CA SER A 30 -6.41 10.28 -9.74
C SER A 30 -5.13 11.06 -10.03
N GLY A 31 -5.25 12.22 -10.69
CA GLY A 31 -4.09 12.95 -11.18
C GLY A 31 -3.26 12.14 -12.18
N ASN A 32 -2.00 11.84 -11.81
CA ASN A 32 -1.08 11.01 -12.60
C ASN A 32 -1.03 9.56 -12.13
N ASP A 33 -1.73 9.24 -11.05
CA ASP A 33 -1.75 7.90 -10.47
C ASP A 33 -2.91 7.12 -11.04
N TYR A 34 -2.74 5.81 -11.22
CA TYR A 34 -3.78 4.93 -11.75
C TYR A 34 -3.81 3.58 -11.04
N VAL A 35 -5.02 3.02 -10.95
CA VAL A 35 -5.27 1.65 -10.52
C VAL A 35 -5.84 0.91 -11.73
N GLU A 36 -5.12 -0.10 -12.21
CA GLU A 36 -5.52 -0.92 -13.37
C GLU A 36 -5.11 -2.39 -13.23
N LEU A 37 -5.69 -3.26 -14.06
CA LEU A 37 -5.31 -4.67 -14.09
C LEU A 37 -3.96 -4.84 -14.77
N ASN A 38 -3.05 -5.58 -14.15
CA ASN A 38 -1.82 -6.04 -14.78
C ASN A 38 -2.10 -7.19 -15.79
N THR A 39 -1.07 -7.69 -16.46
CA THR A 39 -1.21 -8.79 -17.43
C THR A 39 -1.65 -10.12 -16.81
N ALA A 40 -1.53 -10.27 -15.50
CA ALA A 40 -2.02 -11.43 -14.74
C ALA A 40 -3.48 -11.27 -14.26
N GLY A 41 -4.14 -10.15 -14.58
CA GLY A 41 -5.51 -9.87 -14.14
C GLY A 41 -5.62 -9.46 -12.67
N THR A 42 -4.55 -8.91 -12.09
CA THR A 42 -4.52 -8.41 -10.71
C THR A 42 -4.54 -6.88 -10.71
N TRP A 43 -5.34 -6.28 -9.83
CA TRP A 43 -5.40 -4.82 -9.68
C TRP A 43 -4.12 -4.30 -9.05
N CYS A 44 -3.46 -3.39 -9.74
CA CYS A 44 -2.19 -2.81 -9.33
C CYS A 44 -2.27 -1.29 -9.32
N TYR A 45 -1.57 -0.70 -8.36
CA TYR A 45 -1.41 0.74 -8.26
C TYR A 45 -0.11 1.17 -8.93
N TYR A 46 -0.22 2.15 -9.80
CA TYR A 46 0.88 2.72 -10.55
C TYR A 46 0.97 4.22 -10.22
N PRO A 47 1.85 4.60 -9.28
CA PRO A 47 2.03 6.00 -8.94
C PRO A 47 2.66 6.74 -10.11
N GLY A 48 2.20 7.95 -10.35
CA GLY A 48 2.88 8.91 -11.19
C GLY A 48 4.15 9.43 -10.51
N THR A 49 4.90 10.27 -11.22
CA THR A 49 6.00 11.02 -10.62
C THR A 49 5.42 12.08 -9.67
N ASN A 50 5.24 11.73 -8.39
CA ASN A 50 4.69 12.63 -7.38
C ASN A 50 5.78 13.44 -6.69
N THR A 51 5.58 14.76 -6.65
CA THR A 51 6.45 15.69 -5.93
C THR A 51 5.97 15.99 -4.51
N ASN A 52 4.77 15.54 -4.13
CA ASN A 52 4.17 15.75 -2.81
C ASN A 52 4.11 14.44 -2.03
N ILE A 53 5.27 13.85 -1.78
CA ILE A 53 5.41 12.74 -0.86
C ILE A 53 5.68 13.30 0.54
N ASP A 54 4.91 12.86 1.53
CA ASP A 54 5.12 13.22 2.93
C ASP A 54 6.35 12.48 3.47
N VAL A 55 7.02 13.07 4.46
CA VAL A 55 8.18 12.44 5.11
C VAL A 55 7.74 11.44 6.18
N ALA A 56 6.62 11.71 6.88
CA ALA A 56 6.22 10.93 8.06
C ALA A 56 4.73 10.97 8.43
N CYS A 57 3.82 11.41 7.54
CA CYS A 57 2.38 11.51 7.79
C CYS A 57 2.05 12.23 9.10
N VAL A 58 2.50 13.48 9.28
CA VAL A 58 2.38 14.17 10.58
C VAL A 58 1.11 15.04 10.68
N GLY A 59 0.82 15.54 11.88
CA GLY A 59 -0.28 16.49 12.11
C GLY A 59 -1.65 15.90 11.80
N LYS A 60 -2.38 16.50 10.84
CA LYS A 60 -3.72 16.03 10.43
C LYS A 60 -3.70 14.66 9.73
N GLN A 61 -2.54 14.20 9.30
CA GLN A 61 -2.33 12.91 8.64
C GLN A 61 -1.76 11.84 9.57
N ALA A 62 -1.54 12.16 10.86
CA ALA A 62 -0.98 11.23 11.85
C ALA A 62 -1.75 9.90 11.97
N GLU A 63 -3.06 9.90 11.68
CA GLU A 63 -3.86 8.68 11.71
C GLU A 63 -3.47 7.64 10.64
N PHE A 64 -2.81 8.05 9.55
CA PHE A 64 -2.42 7.14 8.47
C PHE A 64 -1.13 6.37 8.77
N GLY A 65 -0.27 6.84 9.67
CA GLY A 65 1.02 6.21 9.97
C GLY A 65 0.88 4.73 10.34
N PRO A 66 0.10 4.38 11.37
CA PRO A 66 -0.12 2.98 11.75
C PRO A 66 -0.76 2.12 10.65
N VAL A 67 -1.60 2.71 9.79
CA VAL A 67 -2.24 1.98 8.68
C VAL A 67 -1.24 1.69 7.56
N ILE A 68 -0.36 2.64 7.25
CA ILE A 68 0.75 2.43 6.31
C ILE A 68 1.68 1.33 6.85
N ASP A 69 2.05 1.37 8.13
CA ASP A 69 2.91 0.35 8.76
C ASP A 69 2.26 -1.04 8.67
N ALA A 70 0.96 -1.13 8.94
CA ALA A 70 0.20 -2.37 8.75
C ALA A 70 0.22 -2.82 7.29
N HIS A 71 0.01 -1.90 6.33
CA HIS A 71 -0.01 -2.21 4.91
C HIS A 71 1.33 -2.71 4.38
N ILE A 72 2.44 -2.05 4.72
CA ILE A 72 3.77 -2.44 4.23
C ILE A 72 4.21 -3.81 4.76
N SER A 73 3.55 -4.33 5.81
CA SER A 73 3.82 -5.65 6.40
C SER A 73 3.07 -6.82 5.73
N GLN A 74 1.99 -6.58 4.97
CA GLN A 74 1.13 -7.64 4.43
C GLN A 74 1.63 -8.25 3.11
N GLY A 75 2.38 -7.46 2.34
CA GLY A 75 2.92 -7.84 1.04
C GLY A 75 1.93 -7.91 -0.11
N VAL A 76 0.81 -7.20 0.00
CA VAL A 76 -0.17 -6.98 -1.08
C VAL A 76 -0.28 -5.49 -1.38
N SER A 77 -0.29 -5.13 -2.64
CA SER A 77 -0.18 -3.76 -3.15
C SER A 77 -1.43 -2.92 -2.89
N ILE A 78 -2.60 -3.55 -2.77
CA ILE A 78 -3.87 -2.86 -2.49
C ILE A 78 -4.56 -3.56 -1.33
N SER A 79 -4.96 -2.81 -0.31
CA SER A 79 -5.76 -3.35 0.80
C SER A 79 -6.63 -2.29 1.46
N TYR A 80 -7.75 -2.76 2.01
CA TYR A 80 -8.67 -1.96 2.81
C TYR A 80 -8.52 -2.31 4.29
N TYR A 81 -8.61 -1.30 5.15
CA TYR A 81 -8.48 -1.43 6.61
C TYR A 81 -9.64 -0.74 7.33
N GLY A 82 -10.03 -1.32 8.46
CA GLY A 82 -11.02 -0.72 9.37
C GLY A 82 -10.40 0.36 10.25
N ALA A 83 -11.25 1.01 11.05
CA ALA A 83 -10.83 1.99 12.05
C ALA A 83 -9.90 1.40 13.14
N ASP A 84 -9.93 0.08 13.33
CA ASP A 84 -9.07 -0.70 14.21
C ASP A 84 -7.79 -1.20 13.53
N ILE A 85 -7.51 -0.74 12.30
CA ILE A 85 -6.35 -1.12 11.49
C ILE A 85 -6.37 -2.62 11.10
N GLN A 86 -7.49 -3.32 11.28
CA GLN A 86 -7.65 -4.69 10.78
C GLN A 86 -7.86 -4.67 9.27
N ARG A 87 -7.17 -5.58 8.57
CA ARG A 87 -7.32 -5.75 7.12
C ARG A 87 -8.71 -6.32 6.83
N LEU A 88 -9.50 -5.58 6.07
CA LEU A 88 -10.84 -5.95 5.64
C LEU A 88 -10.84 -6.77 4.35
N GLY A 89 -9.88 -6.52 3.46
CA GLY A 89 -9.72 -7.26 2.19
C GLY A 89 -8.72 -6.60 1.23
N GLY A 90 -8.56 -7.18 0.03
CA GLY A 90 -7.74 -6.65 -1.05
C GLY A 90 -8.49 -5.65 -1.94
N ALA A 91 -8.04 -5.50 -3.19
CA ALA A 91 -8.68 -4.65 -4.20
C ALA A 91 -10.15 -5.00 -4.48
N GLU A 92 -10.56 -6.21 -4.09
CA GLU A 92 -11.89 -6.78 -4.20
C GLU A 92 -12.84 -6.48 -3.03
N TYR A 93 -12.42 -5.71 -2.03
CA TYR A 93 -13.26 -5.43 -0.85
C TYR A 93 -14.36 -4.39 -1.16
N PRO A 94 -15.66 -4.73 -1.06
CA PRO A 94 -16.74 -3.77 -1.33
C PRO A 94 -16.86 -2.72 -0.22
N ILE A 95 -16.90 -1.44 -0.60
CA ILE A 95 -17.07 -0.36 0.38
C ILE A 95 -18.55 -0.19 0.73
N LYS A 96 -18.92 -0.62 1.94
CA LYS A 96 -20.23 -0.34 2.54
C LYS A 96 -20.14 0.94 3.38
N THR A 97 -20.78 2.00 2.93
CA THR A 97 -20.71 3.34 3.54
C THR A 97 -21.36 3.47 4.93
N THR A 98 -21.96 2.40 5.45
CA THR A 98 -22.74 2.40 6.70
C THR A 98 -21.92 2.15 7.97
N GLY A 99 -20.61 1.85 7.88
CA GLY A 99 -19.86 1.21 8.98
C GLY A 99 -18.68 1.97 9.62
N GLY A 100 -18.47 3.26 9.33
CA GLY A 100 -17.35 4.04 9.88
C GLY A 100 -16.22 4.27 8.88
N LYS A 101 -15.01 4.58 9.38
CA LYS A 101 -13.84 4.87 8.54
C LYS A 101 -13.31 3.57 7.92
N VAL A 102 -13.11 3.61 6.61
CA VAL A 102 -12.37 2.59 5.86
C VAL A 102 -11.17 3.27 5.23
N TYR A 103 -9.98 2.75 5.51
CA TYR A 103 -8.75 3.21 4.88
C TYR A 103 -8.46 2.36 3.66
N LEU A 104 -8.20 2.99 2.51
CA LEU A 104 -7.64 2.36 1.34
C LEU A 104 -6.15 2.64 1.33
N CYS A 105 -5.33 1.59 1.29
CA CYS A 105 -3.89 1.70 1.08
C CYS A 105 -3.49 1.08 -0.25
N LEU A 106 -2.64 1.81 -0.96
CA LEU A 106 -2.12 1.53 -2.28
C LEU A 106 -0.60 1.65 -2.24
N SER A 107 0.12 0.64 -2.69
CA SER A 107 1.57 0.69 -2.85
C SER A 107 1.97 0.26 -4.25
N GLY A 108 3.01 0.90 -4.78
CA GLY A 108 3.42 0.71 -6.16
C GLY A 108 4.78 1.31 -6.46
N ARG A 109 5.19 1.16 -7.71
CA ARG A 109 6.44 1.72 -8.23
C ARG A 109 6.19 2.53 -9.49
N GLY A 110 6.62 3.78 -9.48
CA GLY A 110 6.46 4.70 -10.60
C GLY A 110 7.40 4.36 -11.75
N GLY A 111 7.13 4.94 -12.93
CA GLY A 111 7.99 4.80 -14.11
C GLY A 111 9.42 5.33 -13.90
N ASP A 112 9.59 6.25 -12.95
CA ASP A 112 10.88 6.79 -12.50
C ASP A 112 11.61 5.89 -11.49
N LYS A 113 11.06 4.70 -11.21
CA LYS A 113 11.56 3.70 -10.26
C LYS A 113 11.43 4.08 -8.79
N THR A 114 10.76 5.18 -8.45
CA THR A 114 10.45 5.53 -7.06
C THR A 114 9.30 4.68 -6.54
N TYR A 115 9.29 4.45 -5.22
CA TYR A 115 8.19 3.74 -4.57
C TYR A 115 7.29 4.75 -3.89
N GLN A 116 5.99 4.47 -3.90
CA GLN A 116 5.01 5.25 -3.19
C GLN A 116 4.03 4.29 -2.51
N THR A 117 3.78 4.53 -1.24
CA THR A 117 2.67 3.94 -0.50
C THR A 117 1.76 5.06 -0.04
N GLU A 118 0.50 5.05 -0.47
CA GLU A 118 -0.53 6.02 -0.12
C GLU A 118 -1.65 5.34 0.64
N CYS A 119 -2.09 5.93 1.75
CA CYS A 119 -3.31 5.55 2.44
C CYS A 119 -4.27 6.74 2.54
N GLU A 120 -5.56 6.51 2.32
CA GLU A 120 -6.60 7.53 2.39
C GLU A 120 -7.89 7.00 2.99
N ILE A 121 -8.79 7.88 3.40
CA ILE A 121 -10.15 7.50 3.76
C ILE A 121 -10.98 7.37 2.49
N THR A 122 -11.46 6.15 2.22
CA THR A 122 -12.32 5.87 1.07
C THR A 122 -13.79 5.81 1.48
N THR A 123 -14.67 6.22 0.57
CA THR A 123 -16.13 6.28 0.80
C THR A 123 -16.94 5.67 -0.35
N ALA A 124 -16.28 5.18 -1.39
CA ALA A 124 -16.96 4.59 -2.54
C ALA A 124 -16.01 3.70 -3.34
N ASP A 125 -16.58 2.69 -3.99
CA ASP A 125 -15.88 1.84 -4.95
C ASP A 125 -15.31 2.69 -6.11
N ASN A 126 -14.22 2.23 -6.71
CA ASN A 126 -13.54 2.85 -7.85
C ASN A 126 -13.15 4.32 -7.59
N ARG A 127 -12.72 4.63 -6.36
CA ARG A 127 -12.34 5.98 -5.96
C ARG A 127 -11.10 5.97 -5.08
N PHE A 128 -10.14 6.81 -5.45
CA PHE A 128 -8.95 7.11 -4.67
C PHE A 128 -8.42 8.53 -5.00
N GLY A 129 -7.46 9.03 -4.22
CA GLY A 129 -6.86 10.37 -4.28
C GLY A 129 -7.76 11.48 -3.73
N GLY A 130 -8.44 11.22 -2.61
CA GLY A 130 -9.18 12.20 -1.84
C GLY A 130 -8.29 13.22 -1.09
N LEU A 131 -8.93 14.17 -0.39
CA LEU A 131 -8.22 15.21 0.37
C LEU A 131 -7.61 14.70 1.68
N SER A 132 -8.17 13.64 2.25
CA SER A 132 -7.70 13.03 3.51
C SER A 132 -6.89 11.79 3.18
N ARG A 133 -5.61 12.02 2.90
CA ARG A 133 -4.64 11.01 2.49
C ARG A 133 -3.25 11.30 3.03
N CYS A 134 -2.41 10.29 3.13
CA CYS A 134 -0.97 10.43 3.28
C CYS A 134 -0.24 9.51 2.30
N ALA A 135 0.84 9.99 1.70
CA ALA A 135 1.71 9.22 0.83
C ALA A 135 3.16 9.27 1.34
N LEU A 136 3.83 8.12 1.43
CA LEU A 136 5.23 7.99 1.83
C LEU A 136 6.06 7.32 0.73
N ALA A 137 7.35 7.66 0.64
CA ALA A 137 8.31 7.06 -0.28
C ALA A 137 8.82 5.70 0.24
N VAL A 138 7.91 4.78 0.51
CA VAL A 138 8.21 3.46 1.08
C VAL A 138 7.62 2.35 0.24
N SER A 139 8.28 1.19 0.27
CA SER A 139 7.89 -0.04 -0.41
C SER A 139 7.59 -1.15 0.60
N GLN A 140 6.81 -2.14 0.17
CA GLN A 140 6.72 -3.40 0.89
C GLN A 140 8.02 -4.19 0.79
N LYS A 141 8.32 -4.97 1.84
CA LYS A 141 9.47 -5.90 1.85
C LYS A 141 9.29 -7.04 0.84
N THR A 142 8.05 -7.49 0.66
CA THR A 142 7.64 -8.56 -0.24
C THR A 142 6.35 -8.15 -0.92
N VAL A 143 6.17 -8.46 -2.20
CA VAL A 143 4.95 -8.17 -2.96
C VAL A 143 4.53 -9.46 -3.65
N THR A 144 3.40 -10.04 -3.24
CA THR A 144 2.96 -11.36 -3.72
C THR A 144 1.97 -11.28 -4.87
N ASP A 145 1.45 -10.09 -5.17
CA ASP A 145 0.44 -9.85 -6.20
C ASP A 145 1.05 -9.39 -7.55
N GLU A 146 2.38 -9.48 -7.66
CA GLU A 146 3.15 -9.22 -8.88
C GLU A 146 3.00 -7.80 -9.45
N CYS A 147 2.46 -6.85 -8.67
CA CYS A 147 2.23 -5.49 -9.14
C CYS A 147 3.52 -4.69 -9.32
N TYR A 148 4.51 -4.92 -8.46
CA TYR A 148 5.82 -4.31 -8.58
C TYR A 148 6.90 -5.18 -7.93
N VAL A 149 8.14 -4.98 -8.34
CA VAL A 149 9.28 -5.62 -7.69
C VAL A 149 9.61 -4.85 -6.42
N PRO A 150 9.57 -5.47 -5.24
CA PRO A 150 9.97 -4.81 -4.00
C PRO A 150 11.45 -4.45 -4.04
N GLY A 151 11.81 -3.39 -3.34
CA GLY A 151 13.21 -2.97 -3.22
C GLY A 151 13.37 -1.90 -2.17
N VAL A 152 14.61 -1.61 -1.79
CA VAL A 152 14.87 -0.48 -0.89
C VAL A 152 14.50 0.82 -1.62
N ALA A 153 13.69 1.66 -0.98
CA ALA A 153 13.49 3.01 -1.46
C ALA A 153 14.87 3.66 -1.63
N PRO A 154 15.13 4.39 -2.72
CA PRO A 154 16.32 5.21 -2.81
C PRO A 154 16.35 6.06 -1.55
N THR A 155 17.38 5.88 -0.72
CA THR A 155 17.56 6.72 0.47
C THR A 155 17.57 8.14 -0.05
N HIS A 156 16.49 8.90 0.17
CA HIS A 156 16.50 10.33 -0.09
C HIS A 156 17.64 10.83 0.77
N ALA A 157 18.75 11.25 0.13
CA ALA A 157 19.90 11.80 0.81
C ALA A 157 19.33 12.85 1.76
N ASN A 158 19.38 12.52 3.06
CA ASN A 158 18.67 13.21 4.11
C ASN A 158 18.86 14.70 3.84
N ALA A 159 17.81 15.39 3.41
CA ALA A 159 17.87 16.80 3.09
C ALA A 159 18.20 17.46 4.41
N THR A 160 19.51 17.59 4.64
CA THR A 160 20.09 18.17 5.83
C THR A 160 19.56 19.57 5.75
N SER A 161 18.50 19.82 6.50
CA SER A 161 17.91 21.11 6.66
C SER A 161 19.00 21.92 7.31
N THR A 162 19.79 22.61 6.48
CA THR A 162 20.74 23.61 6.93
C THR A 162 19.86 24.69 7.56
N ALA A 163 19.61 24.52 8.85
CA ALA A 163 19.06 25.55 9.69
C ALA A 163 20.12 26.64 9.73
N THR A 164 20.07 27.55 8.77
CA THR A 164 20.77 28.82 8.82
C THR A 164 20.15 29.58 9.99
N GLY A 165 20.72 29.38 11.17
CA GLY A 165 20.42 30.15 12.36
C GLY A 165 20.86 31.58 12.13
N THR A 166 19.94 32.42 11.66
CA THR A 166 20.09 33.87 11.73
C THR A 166 20.00 34.25 13.21
N ALA A 167 21.16 34.47 13.83
CA ALA A 167 21.27 34.96 15.19
C ALA A 167 20.49 36.28 15.34
N ALA A 168 19.47 36.27 16.18
CA ALA A 168 18.79 37.49 16.61
C ALA A 168 19.70 38.29 17.56
N PRO A 169 19.76 39.63 17.45
CA PRO A 169 20.49 40.46 18.39
C PRO A 169 19.81 40.49 19.76
N ALA A 170 20.62 40.33 20.81
CA ALA A 170 20.21 40.33 22.21
C ALA A 170 19.75 41.73 22.69
N PRO A 171 18.69 41.83 23.51
CA PRO A 171 18.49 42.96 24.38
C PRO A 171 19.22 42.71 25.71
N ALA A 172 20.11 43.65 26.06
CA ALA A 172 20.72 43.75 27.37
C ALA A 172 19.66 44.14 28.41
N ASN A 173 19.59 43.43 29.53
CA ASN A 173 19.35 44.05 30.83
C ASN A 173 19.74 43.15 32.00
N SER A 174 20.38 43.80 32.95
CA SER A 174 21.11 43.29 34.11
C SER A 174 20.20 42.94 35.29
N ALA A 175 20.52 41.89 36.05
CA ALA A 175 20.42 41.86 37.52
C ALA A 175 21.12 40.62 38.13
N PRO A 176 21.67 40.70 39.35
CA PRO A 176 22.56 39.69 39.92
C PRO A 176 21.91 38.79 41.00
N GLY A 177 22.44 37.57 41.12
CA GLY A 177 22.51 36.84 42.38
C GLY A 177 21.61 35.61 42.50
N VAL A 178 22.20 34.42 42.51
CA VAL A 178 22.32 33.53 43.70
C VAL A 178 23.02 32.24 43.26
N ALA A 179 24.04 31.87 44.02
CA ALA A 179 24.88 30.70 43.83
C ALA A 179 24.12 29.38 44.05
N GLY A 180 24.31 28.43 43.14
CA GLY A 180 23.84 27.05 43.27
C GLY A 180 24.77 26.10 42.51
N THR A 181 25.75 25.57 43.23
CA THR A 181 26.80 24.66 42.78
C THR A 181 26.28 23.23 42.59
N GLY A 182 26.61 22.60 41.45
CA GLY A 182 26.44 21.16 41.21
C GLY A 182 26.36 20.85 39.70
N THR A 183 27.46 20.85 38.95
CA THR A 183 28.47 19.78 38.74
C THR A 183 27.91 18.40 38.34
N ARG A 184 28.41 17.92 37.18
CA ARG A 184 28.49 16.51 36.67
C ARG A 184 27.28 16.01 35.86
N THR A 185 27.41 15.34 34.71
CA THR A 185 28.53 14.95 33.84
C THR A 185 27.91 14.62 32.48
N ALA A 186 28.61 14.93 31.39
CA ALA A 186 28.24 14.56 30.03
C ALA A 186 28.45 13.05 29.80
N GLU A 187 27.48 12.37 29.20
CA GLU A 187 27.74 11.11 28.50
C GLU A 187 27.03 11.13 27.14
N SER A 188 27.83 11.49 26.14
CA SER A 188 27.49 11.45 24.73
C SER A 188 27.80 10.05 24.22
N ALA A 189 26.76 9.23 24.02
CA ALA A 189 26.89 7.95 23.34
C ALA A 189 26.78 8.18 21.82
N GLY A 190 27.93 8.23 21.16
CA GLY A 190 28.04 8.19 19.71
C GLY A 190 27.53 6.86 19.16
N SER A 191 26.57 6.92 18.25
CA SER A 191 26.11 5.75 17.51
C SER A 191 26.78 5.74 16.14
N THR A 192 27.81 4.91 16.01
CA THR A 192 28.50 4.59 14.75
C THR A 192 27.75 3.46 14.07
N SER A 193 27.03 3.73 12.98
CA SER A 193 26.46 2.69 12.13
C SER A 193 27.37 2.45 10.92
N THR A 194 28.15 1.38 11.01
CA THR A 194 29.01 0.86 9.95
C THR A 194 28.15 0.20 8.88
N GLY A 195 28.24 0.70 7.65
CA GLY A 195 27.53 0.16 6.49
C GLY A 195 28.00 -1.25 6.15
N THR A 196 27.04 -2.18 6.03
CA THR A 196 27.28 -3.50 5.43
C THR A 196 26.70 -3.49 4.02
N ALA A 197 27.58 -3.39 3.02
CA ALA A 197 27.23 -3.56 1.62
C ALA A 197 26.74 -5.00 1.39
N SER A 198 25.46 -5.15 1.05
CA SER A 198 24.91 -6.45 0.67
C SER A 198 24.93 -6.58 -0.84
N THR A 199 25.80 -7.44 -1.34
CA THR A 199 25.86 -7.96 -2.71
C THR A 199 24.60 -8.80 -2.97
N LEU A 200 23.69 -8.29 -3.81
CA LEU A 200 22.58 -9.10 -4.33
C LEU A 200 22.98 -9.73 -5.66
N ASN A 201 23.19 -11.04 -5.61
CA ASN A 201 23.27 -11.92 -6.77
C ASN A 201 21.93 -11.92 -7.51
N SER A 202 21.95 -11.51 -8.79
CA SER A 202 20.85 -11.72 -9.72
C SER A 202 20.75 -13.21 -10.08
N ALA A 203 19.80 -13.92 -9.50
CA ALA A 203 19.37 -15.23 -9.99
C ALA A 203 18.24 -15.04 -11.00
N SER A 204 18.54 -15.27 -12.27
CA SER A 204 17.58 -15.36 -13.36
C SER A 204 16.74 -16.64 -13.22
N ALA A 205 15.50 -16.48 -12.77
CA ALA A 205 14.52 -17.58 -12.77
C ALA A 205 13.90 -17.72 -14.16
N THR A 206 14.26 -18.80 -14.86
CA THR A 206 13.58 -19.25 -16.08
C THR A 206 12.22 -19.83 -15.70
N TYR A 207 11.14 -19.08 -15.87
CA TYR A 207 9.78 -19.58 -15.67
C TYR A 207 9.32 -20.37 -16.91
N LYS A 208 9.09 -21.67 -16.72
CA LYS A 208 8.37 -22.53 -17.67
C LYS A 208 6.89 -22.16 -17.65
N SER A 209 6.34 -21.77 -18.81
CA SER A 209 4.90 -21.65 -19.01
C SER A 209 4.22 -23.01 -18.82
N VAL A 210 3.41 -23.14 -17.77
CA VAL A 210 2.42 -24.21 -17.67
C VAL A 210 1.15 -23.66 -18.29
N ALA A 211 0.95 -23.96 -19.58
CA ALA A 211 -0.31 -23.74 -20.25
C ALA A 211 -1.38 -24.58 -19.55
N LEU A 212 -2.38 -23.89 -19.01
CA LEU A 212 -3.48 -24.46 -18.26
C LEU A 212 -4.46 -25.13 -19.24
N GLU A 213 -4.25 -26.41 -19.48
CA GLU A 213 -5.20 -27.36 -20.08
C GLU A 213 -6.43 -27.53 -19.16
N LEU A 214 -7.33 -26.54 -19.10
CA LEU A 214 -8.64 -26.67 -18.43
C LEU A 214 -9.82 -26.40 -19.37
N GLY A 215 -9.59 -26.35 -20.68
CA GLY A 215 -10.59 -25.93 -21.67
C GLY A 215 -11.39 -27.04 -22.35
N LEU A 216 -11.15 -28.33 -22.08
CA LEU A 216 -11.72 -29.41 -22.91
C LEU A 216 -12.62 -30.43 -22.20
N THR A 217 -12.74 -30.40 -20.87
CA THR A 217 -13.66 -31.31 -20.16
C THR A 217 -15.08 -30.76 -20.01
N THR A 218 -15.26 -29.44 -20.09
CA THR A 218 -16.59 -28.83 -19.92
C THR A 218 -17.46 -28.91 -21.18
N LEU A 219 -16.85 -29.06 -22.37
CA LEU A 219 -17.60 -29.10 -23.64
C LEU A 219 -18.18 -30.49 -23.95
N VAL A 220 -17.65 -31.56 -23.35
CA VAL A 220 -18.17 -32.93 -23.55
C VAL A 220 -19.47 -33.16 -22.76
N PHE A 221 -19.66 -32.48 -21.63
CA PHE A 221 -20.88 -32.64 -20.82
C PHE A 221 -22.12 -31.98 -21.43
N VAL A 222 -21.96 -30.98 -22.31
CA VAL A 222 -23.11 -30.36 -22.99
C VAL A 222 -23.64 -31.25 -24.12
N PHE A 223 -22.79 -32.05 -24.78
CA PHE A 223 -23.21 -32.91 -25.89
C PHE A 223 -23.87 -34.23 -25.47
N LEU A 224 -23.63 -34.73 -24.25
CA LEU A 224 -24.23 -35.97 -23.75
C LEU A 224 -25.64 -35.80 -23.14
N LEU A 225 -26.17 -34.57 -23.09
CA LEU A 225 -27.50 -34.28 -22.50
C LEU A 225 -28.56 -33.87 -23.53
N VAL A 226 -28.23 -33.92 -24.83
CA VAL A 226 -29.13 -33.55 -25.94
C VAL A 226 -29.55 -34.76 -26.81
N ASN A 227 -29.06 -35.97 -26.52
CA ASN A 227 -29.58 -37.22 -27.10
C ASN A 227 -30.17 -38.12 -26.01
#